data_AF-X1HDT6-F1
#
_entry.id   AF-X1HDT6-F1
#
_cell.length_a   1.000
_cell.length_b   1.000
_cell.length_c   1.000
_cell.angle_alpha   90.00
_cell.angle_beta   90.00
_cell.angle_gamma   90.00
#
_symmetry.space_group_name_H-M   'P 1'
#
loop_
_entity.id
_entity.type
_entity.pdbx_description
1 polymer ?
#
loop_
_entity_poly.entity_id
_entity_poly.type
_entity_poly.pdbx_seq_one_letter_code
_entity_poly.pdbx_strand_id
1 'polypeptide(L)'
;MPYKYPDNIPEGIKGLPAEAQKTWIDIYNNAYEQYKDRPEREGLANATAWAALKKAGWKKDKEGNWIKAETQGNLNTMELALLENYSQTYELKDVEVFGKGTWKGVKITDKDIDDIVNNTNEIIDKLKPKVKLGHNDKQELLRKTGLPAGGWITKLKRAGDKILVDIKEVPKVLYQLIKNGAYKRISSEILAGYTEPSTKKKYNKV
;
A
#
# COMPACT_ATOMS: atom_id res chain seq x y z
N MET A 1 9.12 -22.65 -38.55
CA MET A 1 8.41 -23.88 -38.16
C MET A 1 7.83 -23.67 -36.77
N PRO A 2 6.60 -24.13 -36.48
CA PRO A 2 6.14 -24.21 -35.10
C PRO A 2 6.79 -25.41 -34.40
N TYR A 3 7.17 -25.22 -33.14
CA TYR A 3 7.63 -26.28 -32.25
C TYR A 3 6.43 -26.99 -31.60
N LYS A 4 6.64 -28.21 -31.11
CA LYS A 4 5.62 -29.05 -30.50
C LYS A 4 6.28 -29.97 -29.47
N TYR A 5 5.71 -29.99 -28.28
CA TYR A 5 6.10 -30.93 -27.23
C TYR A 5 5.34 -32.26 -27.40
N PRO A 6 5.98 -33.44 -27.22
CA PRO A 6 7.41 -33.64 -27.02
C PRO A 6 8.21 -33.81 -28.33
N ASP A 7 7.53 -33.74 -29.47
CA ASP A 7 8.02 -34.24 -30.77
C ASP A 7 9.25 -33.49 -31.32
N ASN A 8 9.28 -32.15 -31.30
CA ASN A 8 10.37 -31.35 -31.86
C ASN A 8 10.75 -30.17 -30.96
N ILE A 9 11.15 -30.48 -29.72
CA ILE A 9 11.58 -29.50 -28.71
C ILE A 9 12.91 -28.83 -29.14
N PRO A 10 13.00 -27.50 -29.19
CA PRO A 10 14.24 -26.80 -29.51
C PRO A 10 15.34 -27.03 -28.46
N GLU A 11 16.59 -27.14 -28.92
CA GLU A 11 17.75 -27.52 -28.08
C GLU A 11 17.91 -26.60 -26.86
N GLY A 12 17.73 -25.30 -27.05
CA GLY A 12 17.91 -24.28 -26.00
C GLY A 12 16.94 -24.38 -24.82
N ILE A 13 15.87 -25.18 -24.93
CA ILE A 13 14.87 -25.34 -23.87
C ILE A 13 14.78 -26.76 -23.30
N LYS A 14 15.55 -27.73 -23.81
CA LYS A 14 15.51 -29.12 -23.32
C LYS A 14 15.85 -29.26 -21.82
N GLY A 15 16.62 -28.32 -21.28
CA GLY A 15 16.94 -28.25 -19.85
C GLY A 15 15.86 -27.60 -18.97
N LEU A 16 14.76 -27.12 -19.54
CA LEU A 16 13.62 -26.61 -18.77
C LEU A 16 12.73 -27.76 -18.27
N PRO A 17 11.98 -27.57 -17.16
CA PRO A 17 10.93 -28.50 -16.77
C PRO A 17 9.82 -28.58 -17.83
N ALA A 18 9.12 -29.72 -17.91
CA ALA A 18 8.16 -29.99 -18.99
C ALA A 18 7.05 -28.92 -19.13
N GLU A 19 6.56 -28.38 -18.00
CA GLU A 19 5.56 -27.29 -18.01
C GLU A 19 6.12 -26.00 -18.65
N ALA A 20 7.38 -25.65 -18.32
CA ALA A 20 8.07 -24.50 -18.88
C ALA A 20 8.33 -24.67 -20.38
N GLN A 21 8.70 -25.87 -20.82
CA GLN A 21 8.90 -26.18 -22.23
C GLN A 21 7.61 -25.97 -23.03
N LYS A 22 6.48 -26.50 -22.56
CA LYS A 22 5.17 -26.33 -23.20
C LYS A 22 4.79 -24.85 -23.29
N THR A 23 4.90 -24.13 -22.17
CA THR A 23 4.59 -22.69 -22.10
C THR A 23 5.45 -21.87 -23.08
N TRP A 24 6.76 -22.15 -23.12
CA TRP A 24 7.68 -21.47 -24.04
C TRP A 24 7.32 -21.75 -25.50
N ILE A 25 7.02 -23.01 -25.84
CA ILE A 25 6.65 -23.43 -27.21
C ILE A 25 5.36 -22.72 -27.66
N ASP A 26 4.34 -22.67 -26.82
CA ASP A 26 3.06 -22.02 -27.15
C ASP A 26 3.26 -20.53 -27.45
N ILE A 27 4.03 -19.84 -26.61
CA ILE A 27 4.34 -18.41 -26.78
C ILE A 27 5.21 -18.18 -28.01
N TYR A 28 6.23 -19.02 -28.21
CA TYR A 28 7.08 -18.93 -29.39
C TYR A 28 6.26 -19.07 -30.67
N ASN A 29 5.42 -20.10 -30.77
CA ASN A 29 4.63 -20.36 -31.97
C ASN A 29 3.67 -19.21 -32.27
N ASN A 30 3.01 -18.67 -31.23
CA ASN A 30 2.13 -17.52 -31.37
C ASN A 30 2.90 -16.27 -31.84
N ALA A 31 4.05 -15.99 -31.23
CA ALA A 31 4.91 -14.86 -31.60
C ALA A 31 5.51 -15.03 -33.01
N TYR A 32 5.87 -16.25 -33.41
CA TYR A 32 6.41 -16.56 -34.72
C TYR A 32 5.39 -16.25 -35.83
N GLU A 33 4.11 -16.61 -35.60
CA GLU A 33 3.01 -16.24 -36.50
C GLU A 33 2.75 -14.73 -36.48
N GLN A 34 2.77 -14.09 -35.30
CA GLN A 34 2.58 -12.65 -35.17
C GLN A 34 3.64 -11.84 -35.93
N TYR A 35 4.89 -12.32 -35.96
CA TYR A 35 6.00 -11.65 -36.64
C TYR A 35 6.22 -12.17 -38.08
N LYS A 36 5.25 -12.84 -38.71
CA LYS A 36 5.44 -13.50 -40.01
C LYS A 36 6.04 -12.63 -41.12
N ASP A 37 5.78 -11.32 -41.11
CA ASP A 37 6.22 -10.34 -42.10
C ASP A 37 7.62 -9.75 -41.80
N ARG A 38 8.30 -10.22 -40.75
CA ARG A 38 9.60 -9.74 -40.30
C ARG A 38 10.70 -10.74 -40.66
N PRO A 39 11.79 -10.34 -41.34
CA PRO A 39 12.90 -11.25 -41.63
C PRO A 39 13.58 -11.77 -40.35
N GLU A 40 13.58 -10.99 -39.27
CA GLU A 40 14.14 -11.34 -37.96
C GLU A 40 13.17 -12.10 -37.02
N ARG A 41 12.00 -12.54 -37.52
CA ARG A 41 10.89 -13.09 -36.72
C ARG A 41 11.28 -14.21 -35.76
N GLU A 42 12.22 -15.06 -36.14
CA GLU A 42 12.68 -16.18 -35.31
C GLU A 42 13.41 -15.69 -34.06
N GLY A 43 14.24 -14.65 -34.20
CA GLY A 43 14.91 -14.00 -33.08
C GLY A 43 13.90 -13.28 -32.17
N LEU A 44 12.93 -12.59 -32.76
CA LEU A 44 11.85 -11.90 -32.02
C LEU A 44 10.95 -12.87 -31.26
N ALA A 45 10.57 -13.99 -31.86
CA ALA A 45 9.76 -15.04 -31.23
C ALA A 45 10.53 -15.70 -30.08
N ASN A 46 11.83 -15.99 -30.26
CA ASN A 46 12.71 -16.47 -29.20
C ASN A 46 12.76 -15.50 -28.01
N ALA A 47 13.05 -14.23 -28.29
CA ALA A 47 13.13 -13.20 -27.26
C ALA A 47 11.81 -13.03 -26.51
N THR A 48 10.69 -13.06 -27.23
CA THR A 48 9.34 -12.98 -26.66
C THR A 48 9.04 -14.17 -25.73
N ALA A 49 9.31 -15.39 -26.19
CA ALA A 49 9.08 -16.60 -25.42
C ALA A 49 9.94 -16.64 -24.14
N TRP A 50 11.23 -16.27 -24.22
CA TRP A 50 12.09 -16.19 -23.04
C TRP A 50 11.68 -15.10 -22.05
N ALA A 51 11.31 -13.91 -22.55
CA ALA A 51 10.84 -12.83 -21.70
C ALA A 51 9.55 -13.21 -20.96
N ALA A 52 8.61 -13.82 -21.66
CA ALA A 52 7.35 -14.26 -21.09
C ALA A 52 7.54 -15.42 -20.10
N LEU A 53 8.43 -16.37 -20.38
CA LEU A 53 8.75 -17.47 -19.47
C LEU A 53 9.37 -16.95 -18.15
N LYS A 54 10.31 -15.99 -18.24
CA LYS A 54 10.86 -15.31 -17.06
C LYS A 54 9.78 -14.53 -16.30
N LYS A 55 8.88 -13.83 -17.02
CA LYS A 55 7.74 -13.12 -16.44
C LYS A 55 6.75 -14.07 -15.75
N ALA A 56 6.61 -15.29 -16.25
CA ALA A 56 5.82 -16.36 -15.62
C ALA A 56 6.50 -16.97 -14.38
N GLY A 57 7.65 -16.42 -13.95
CA GLY A 57 8.32 -16.77 -12.70
C GLY A 57 9.39 -17.85 -12.82
N TRP A 58 9.72 -18.31 -14.03
CA TRP A 58 10.79 -19.28 -14.22
C TRP A 58 12.17 -18.63 -14.11
N LYS A 59 13.05 -19.22 -13.29
CA LYS A 59 14.43 -18.77 -13.08
C LYS A 59 15.34 -19.94 -12.74
N LYS A 60 16.65 -19.73 -12.82
CA LYS A 60 17.63 -20.68 -12.29
C LYS A 60 17.83 -20.47 -10.79
N ASP A 61 17.97 -21.57 -10.02
CA ASP A 61 18.43 -21.54 -8.64
C ASP A 61 19.97 -21.38 -8.55
N LYS A 62 20.53 -21.49 -7.35
CA LYS A 62 21.98 -21.34 -7.12
C LYS A 62 22.78 -22.50 -7.72
N GLU A 63 22.12 -23.64 -7.87
CA GLU A 63 22.63 -24.90 -8.40
C GLU A 63 22.52 -24.94 -9.94
N GLY A 64 21.86 -23.95 -10.55
CA GLY A 64 21.70 -23.80 -12.00
C GLY A 64 20.49 -24.51 -12.58
N ASN A 65 19.64 -25.12 -11.75
CA ASN A 65 18.41 -25.79 -12.15
C ASN A 65 17.29 -24.78 -12.37
N TRP A 66 16.47 -25.01 -13.40
CA TRP A 66 15.29 -24.20 -13.64
C TRP A 66 14.19 -24.54 -12.64
N ILE A 67 13.85 -23.58 -11.81
CA ILE A 67 12.73 -23.62 -10.90
C ILE A 67 11.68 -22.62 -11.37
N LYS A 68 10.41 -22.99 -11.29
CA LYS A 68 9.35 -21.98 -11.20
C LYS A 68 9.52 -21.40 -9.81
N ALA A 69 9.57 -20.09 -9.67
CA ALA A 69 9.43 -19.50 -8.36
C ALA A 69 8.07 -19.95 -7.80
N GLU A 70 8.04 -21.05 -7.06
CA GLU A 70 6.86 -21.49 -6.36
C GLU A 70 6.52 -20.37 -5.38
N THR A 71 5.31 -19.86 -5.54
CA THR A 71 4.57 -19.09 -4.55
C THR A 71 4.49 -19.90 -3.26
N GLN A 72 5.55 -19.86 -2.45
CA GLN A 72 5.48 -20.19 -1.04
C GLN A 72 4.92 -18.97 -0.32
N GLY A 73 3.65 -19.09 0.05
CA GLY A 73 2.87 -18.01 0.61
C GLY A 73 2.25 -17.17 -0.49
N ASN A 74 0.94 -16.96 -0.40
CA ASN A 74 0.17 -16.05 -1.24
C ASN A 74 0.94 -14.77 -1.55
N LEU A 75 0.62 -14.15 -2.68
CA LEU A 75 0.89 -12.76 -3.04
C LEU A 75 1.67 -12.66 -4.37
N ASN A 76 0.91 -12.58 -5.48
CA ASN A 76 1.36 -12.26 -6.84
C ASN A 76 2.22 -10.96 -6.86
N THR A 77 2.97 -10.66 -7.92
CA THR A 77 3.84 -9.47 -7.97
C THR A 77 3.13 -8.15 -7.62
N MET A 78 1.81 -8.05 -7.88
CA MET A 78 1.00 -6.91 -7.47
C MET A 78 0.75 -6.91 -5.97
N GLU A 79 0.49 -8.07 -5.40
CA GLU A 79 0.28 -8.29 -4.00
C GLU A 79 1.57 -8.15 -3.16
N LEU A 80 2.74 -8.57 -3.68
CA LEU A 80 4.05 -8.25 -3.10
C LEU A 80 4.34 -6.75 -3.17
N ALA A 81 4.00 -6.09 -4.28
CA ALA A 81 4.11 -4.63 -4.37
C ALA A 81 3.11 -3.93 -3.44
N LEU A 82 1.91 -4.47 -3.23
CA LEU A 82 0.96 -3.99 -2.23
C LEU A 82 1.53 -4.18 -0.82
N LEU A 83 2.05 -5.36 -0.48
CA LEU A 83 2.72 -5.63 0.80
C LEU A 83 3.95 -4.78 1.03
N GLU A 84 4.76 -4.53 0.02
CA GLU A 84 5.89 -3.61 0.11
C GLU A 84 5.38 -2.18 0.37
N ASN A 85 4.34 -1.75 -0.34
CA ASN A 85 3.72 -0.45 -0.11
C ASN A 85 2.95 -0.37 1.24
N TYR A 86 2.50 -1.47 1.81
CA TYR A 86 1.82 -1.50 3.12
C TYR A 86 2.78 -1.76 4.29
N SER A 87 3.92 -2.40 4.06
CA SER A 87 4.97 -2.62 5.07
C SER A 87 5.87 -1.39 5.22
N GLN A 88 6.06 -0.61 4.15
CA GLN A 88 6.68 0.70 4.24
C GLN A 88 5.73 1.70 4.88
N THR A 89 6.16 2.29 6.00
CA THR A 89 5.45 3.39 6.64
C THR A 89 6.26 4.68 6.59
N TYR A 90 5.55 5.80 6.62
CA TYR A 90 6.07 7.14 6.54
C TYR A 90 5.53 8.00 7.68
N GLU A 91 6.22 9.11 7.93
CA GLU A 91 5.75 10.17 8.80
C GLU A 91 5.17 11.31 7.95
N LEU A 92 3.96 11.76 8.30
CA LEU A 92 3.39 13.00 7.80
C LEU A 92 3.55 14.06 8.88
N LYS A 93 4.13 15.21 8.54
CA LYS A 93 4.27 16.35 9.44
C LYS A 93 3.32 17.47 9.07
N ASP A 94 2.91 18.20 10.09
CA ASP A 94 2.15 19.46 9.97
C ASP A 94 0.86 19.31 9.14
N VAL A 95 0.15 18.18 9.32
CA VAL A 95 -1.13 17.94 8.67
C VAL A 95 -2.22 18.74 9.37
N GLU A 96 -2.88 19.65 8.66
CA GLU A 96 -4.03 20.39 9.18
C GLU A 96 -5.21 19.47 9.41
N VAL A 97 -5.73 19.42 10.63
CA VAL A 97 -6.84 18.52 11.00
C VAL A 97 -8.06 19.26 11.53
N PHE A 98 -7.87 20.44 12.12
CA PHE A 98 -8.95 21.19 12.75
C PHE A 98 -8.68 22.69 12.71
N GLY A 99 -9.75 23.48 12.75
CA GLY A 99 -9.68 24.93 12.74
C GLY A 99 -10.72 25.57 13.64
N LYS A 100 -10.43 26.78 14.09
CA LYS A 100 -11.37 27.64 14.81
C LYS A 100 -12.62 27.88 13.97
N GLY A 101 -13.78 27.88 14.62
CA GLY A 101 -15.06 28.04 13.95
C GLY A 101 -16.21 27.53 14.79
N THR A 102 -17.40 27.48 14.18
CA THR A 102 -18.59 26.91 14.81
C THR A 102 -18.82 25.51 14.25
N TRP A 103 -18.69 24.50 15.10
CA TRP A 103 -18.84 23.10 14.73
C TRP A 103 -20.03 22.51 15.48
N LYS A 104 -21.03 22.01 14.75
CA LYS A 104 -22.28 21.47 15.34
C LYS A 104 -22.93 22.43 16.36
N GLY A 105 -22.89 23.74 16.08
CA GLY A 105 -23.44 24.78 16.96
C GLY A 105 -22.52 25.20 18.13
N VAL A 106 -21.37 24.54 18.33
CA VAL A 106 -20.40 24.89 19.37
C VAL A 106 -19.32 25.79 18.76
N LYS A 107 -19.16 27.00 19.33
CA LYS A 107 -18.08 27.91 18.96
C LYS A 107 -16.78 27.45 19.62
N ILE A 108 -15.76 27.22 18.80
CA ILE A 108 -14.40 26.93 19.24
C ILE A 108 -13.64 28.25 19.38
N THR A 109 -13.11 28.49 20.57
CA THR A 109 -12.33 29.69 20.91
C THR A 109 -10.82 29.43 20.82
N ASP A 110 -10.00 30.48 20.93
CA ASP A 110 -8.53 30.33 20.98
C ASP A 110 -8.10 29.48 22.17
N LYS A 111 -8.75 29.69 23.32
CA LYS A 111 -8.51 28.88 24.51
C LYS A 111 -8.84 27.41 24.25
N ASP A 112 -9.89 27.12 23.50
CA ASP A 112 -10.24 25.73 23.17
C ASP A 112 -9.18 25.08 22.28
N ILE A 113 -8.64 25.81 21.30
CA ILE A 113 -7.54 25.33 20.47
C ILE A 113 -6.29 25.04 21.33
N ASP A 114 -5.93 25.97 22.23
CA ASP A 114 -4.80 25.79 23.15
C ASP A 114 -5.02 24.62 24.10
N ASP A 115 -6.21 24.51 24.69
CA ASP A 115 -6.56 23.42 25.61
C ASP A 115 -6.47 22.08 24.87
N ILE A 116 -7.02 21.95 23.66
CA ILE A 116 -6.90 20.72 22.86
C ILE A 116 -5.42 20.39 22.61
N VAL A 117 -4.64 21.32 22.08
CA VAL A 117 -3.23 21.06 21.73
C VAL A 117 -2.41 20.66 22.97
N ASN A 118 -2.53 21.41 24.06
CA ASN A 118 -1.71 21.20 25.26
C ASN A 118 -2.14 19.95 26.02
N ASN A 119 -3.44 19.78 26.27
CA ASN A 119 -3.94 18.65 27.03
C ASN A 119 -3.70 17.34 26.29
N THR A 120 -3.95 17.29 24.97
CA THR A 120 -3.75 16.07 24.19
C THR A 120 -2.27 15.70 24.15
N ASN A 121 -1.37 16.67 23.95
CA ASN A 121 0.07 16.40 23.99
C ASN A 121 0.54 15.90 25.37
N GLU A 122 -0.05 16.37 26.47
CA GLU A 122 0.27 15.89 27.82
C GLU A 122 -0.01 14.38 27.99
N ILE A 123 -1.06 13.88 27.34
CA ILE A 123 -1.52 12.48 27.47
C ILE A 123 -1.38 11.67 26.20
N ILE A 124 -0.68 12.15 25.17
CA ILE A 124 -0.73 11.58 23.82
C ILE A 124 -0.28 10.12 23.78
N ASP A 125 0.73 9.78 24.57
CA ASP A 125 1.26 8.41 24.68
C ASP A 125 0.28 7.44 25.37
N LYS A 126 -0.63 7.97 26.20
CA LYS A 126 -1.70 7.21 26.84
C LYS A 126 -2.94 7.13 25.95
N LEU A 127 -3.30 8.25 25.30
CA LEU A 127 -4.50 8.36 24.46
C LEU A 127 -4.33 7.60 23.13
N LYS A 128 -3.11 7.60 22.57
CA LYS A 128 -2.72 7.01 21.27
C LYS A 128 -3.77 7.27 20.17
N PRO A 129 -4.06 8.54 19.85
CA PRO A 129 -5.08 8.88 18.87
C PRO A 129 -4.72 8.33 17.49
N LYS A 130 -5.63 7.56 16.88
CA LYS A 130 -5.42 6.87 15.61
C LYS A 130 -6.18 7.53 14.46
N VAL A 131 -5.59 7.54 13.27
CA VAL A 131 -6.25 7.99 12.05
C VAL A 131 -7.19 6.90 11.52
N LYS A 132 -8.43 7.26 11.22
CA LYS A 132 -9.47 6.37 10.65
C LYS A 132 -9.84 6.85 9.24
N LEU A 133 -10.10 5.90 8.33
CA LEU A 133 -10.53 6.20 6.97
C LEU A 133 -12.06 6.08 6.82
N GLY A 134 -12.72 7.22 6.62
CA GLY A 134 -14.15 7.29 6.30
C GLY A 134 -15.11 7.02 7.48
N HIS A 135 -16.38 7.41 7.31
CA HIS A 135 -17.51 7.12 8.21
C HIS A 135 -18.60 6.38 7.43
N ASN A 136 -18.32 5.16 6.98
CA ASN A 136 -19.36 4.34 6.36
C ASN A 136 -19.13 2.86 6.69
N ASP A 137 -20.03 2.30 7.50
CA ASP A 137 -19.96 0.92 8.03
C ASP A 137 -20.01 -0.17 6.94
N LYS A 138 -20.19 0.24 5.67
CA LYS A 138 -20.36 -0.62 4.50
C LYS A 138 -19.17 -0.68 3.54
N GLN A 139 -17.98 -0.19 3.90
CA GLN A 139 -16.83 -0.34 3.02
C GLN A 139 -16.22 -1.75 3.10
N GLU A 140 -16.67 -2.60 2.17
CA GLU A 140 -16.19 -3.98 1.95
C GLU A 140 -14.68 -4.02 1.64
N LEU A 141 -14.11 -2.96 1.04
CA LEU A 141 -12.67 -2.85 0.79
C LEU A 141 -11.86 -2.82 2.09
N LEU A 142 -12.24 -2.01 3.08
CA LEU A 142 -11.49 -1.87 4.35
C LEU A 142 -11.67 -3.08 5.27
N ARG A 143 -12.86 -3.71 5.25
CA ARG A 143 -13.12 -4.95 6.01
C ARG A 143 -12.41 -6.16 5.43
N LYS A 144 -12.27 -6.25 4.09
CA LYS A 144 -11.56 -7.37 3.44
C LYS A 144 -10.04 -7.29 3.53
N THR A 145 -9.47 -6.09 3.69
CA THR A 145 -8.02 -5.89 3.64
C THR A 145 -7.32 -5.95 4.99
N GLY A 146 -8.04 -6.01 6.12
CA GLY A 146 -7.43 -6.09 7.45
C GLY A 146 -6.46 -4.95 7.75
N LEU A 147 -6.67 -3.78 7.15
CA LEU A 147 -5.67 -2.71 7.16
C LEU A 147 -5.48 -2.14 8.57
N PRO A 148 -4.23 -1.91 9.00
CA PRO A 148 -3.94 -1.23 10.26
C PRO A 148 -4.52 0.18 10.25
N ALA A 149 -4.54 0.83 11.42
CA ALA A 149 -4.90 2.25 11.52
C ALA A 149 -4.16 3.08 10.46
N GLY A 150 -4.75 4.19 9.99
CA GLY A 150 -4.13 5.06 8.98
C GLY A 150 -2.87 5.81 9.45
N GLY A 151 -2.29 5.38 10.58
CA GLY A 151 -1.23 6.03 11.33
C GLY A 151 -1.68 6.46 12.72
N TRP A 152 -0.71 6.88 13.52
CA TRP A 152 -0.87 7.34 14.89
C TRP A 152 -0.49 8.81 14.98
N ILE A 153 -1.37 9.62 15.56
CA ILE A 153 -1.08 11.02 15.86
C ILE A 153 -0.12 11.03 17.05
N THR A 154 1.04 11.65 16.85
CA THR A 154 2.14 11.67 17.84
C THR A 154 2.43 13.05 18.38
N LYS A 155 1.90 14.10 17.73
CA LYS A 155 2.04 15.48 18.19
C LYS A 155 0.95 16.35 17.63
N LEU A 156 0.43 17.26 18.45
CA LEU A 156 -0.40 18.39 18.01
C LEU A 156 0.41 19.68 18.06
N LYS A 157 0.14 20.60 17.13
CA LYS A 157 0.73 21.93 17.07
C LYS A 157 -0.35 22.95 16.75
N ARG A 158 -0.33 24.10 17.42
CA ARG A 158 -1.14 25.25 17.03
C ARG A 158 -0.45 26.02 15.91
N ALA A 159 -1.20 26.36 14.87
CA ALA A 159 -0.77 27.24 13.77
C ALA A 159 -1.83 28.32 13.54
N GLY A 160 -1.72 29.43 14.28
CA GLY A 160 -2.74 30.48 14.30
C GLY A 160 -4.09 29.95 14.79
N ASP A 161 -5.09 30.00 13.92
CA ASP A 161 -6.45 29.50 14.18
C ASP A 161 -6.62 27.99 13.88
N LYS A 162 -5.54 27.27 13.61
CA LYS A 162 -5.57 25.86 13.18
C LYS A 162 -4.79 24.95 14.11
N ILE A 163 -5.16 23.66 14.08
CA ILE A 163 -4.42 22.57 14.70
C ILE A 163 -3.81 21.72 13.59
N LEU A 164 -2.50 21.54 13.67
CA LEU A 164 -1.71 20.64 12.84
C LEU A 164 -1.30 19.42 13.66
N VAL A 165 -1.07 18.29 12.99
CA VAL A 165 -0.57 17.07 13.62
C VAL A 165 0.58 16.43 12.88
N ASP A 166 1.44 15.74 13.63
CA ASP A 166 2.40 14.78 13.09
C ASP A 166 1.82 13.36 13.23
N ILE A 167 1.77 12.62 12.13
CA ILE A 167 1.22 11.26 12.05
C ILE A 167 2.35 10.30 11.69
N LYS A 168 2.61 9.31 12.56
CA LYS A 168 3.61 8.26 12.33
C LYS A 168 2.96 6.96 11.87
N GLU A 169 3.81 6.09 11.31
CA GLU A 169 3.45 4.75 10.85
C GLU A 169 2.33 4.77 9.79
N VAL A 170 2.34 5.79 8.93
CA VAL A 170 1.37 5.92 7.83
C VAL A 170 1.78 5.02 6.68
N PRO A 171 0.98 4.04 6.26
CA PRO A 171 1.32 3.18 5.11
C PRO A 171 1.58 4.00 3.84
N LYS A 172 2.57 3.61 3.03
CA LYS A 172 2.99 4.35 1.82
C LYS A 172 1.85 4.74 0.90
N VAL A 173 0.92 3.81 0.66
CA VAL A 173 -0.25 4.05 -0.18
C VAL A 173 -1.07 5.21 0.37
N LEU A 174 -1.34 5.20 1.68
CA LEU A 174 -2.10 6.26 2.32
C LEU A 174 -1.33 7.58 2.34
N TYR A 175 -0.03 7.55 2.62
CA TYR A 175 0.84 8.72 2.54
C TYR A 175 0.75 9.40 1.16
N GLN A 176 0.85 8.61 0.08
CA GLN A 176 0.74 9.11 -1.28
C GLN A 176 -0.64 9.67 -1.59
N LEU A 177 -1.72 9.00 -1.17
CA LEU A 177 -3.08 9.49 -1.35
C LEU A 177 -3.33 10.82 -0.64
N ILE A 178 -2.82 10.97 0.59
CA ILE A 178 -2.91 12.23 1.35
C ILE A 178 -2.10 13.32 0.65
N LYS A 179 -0.86 13.05 0.25
CA LYS A 179 -0.01 14.00 -0.48
C LYS A 179 -0.62 14.45 -1.80
N ASN A 180 -1.30 13.56 -2.51
CA ASN A 180 -1.99 13.85 -3.76
C ASN A 180 -3.37 14.54 -3.55
N GLY A 181 -3.74 14.85 -2.30
CA GLY A 181 -4.98 15.55 -1.99
C GLY A 181 -6.24 14.71 -2.18
N ALA A 182 -6.14 13.37 -2.15
CA ALA A 182 -7.31 12.49 -2.22
C ALA A 182 -8.19 12.58 -0.97
N TYR A 183 -7.61 13.00 0.17
CA TYR A 183 -8.30 13.15 1.46
C TYR A 183 -8.31 14.62 1.91
N LYS A 184 -9.16 15.44 1.26
CA LYS A 184 -9.28 16.88 1.59
C LYS A 184 -10.16 17.17 2.81
N ARG A 185 -10.99 16.22 3.22
CA ARG A 185 -11.95 16.37 4.32
C ARG A 185 -11.50 15.53 5.49
N ILE A 186 -11.14 16.20 6.58
CA ILE A 186 -10.72 15.57 7.83
C ILE A 186 -11.79 15.89 8.88
N SER A 187 -12.14 14.89 9.68
CA SER A 187 -13.04 15.05 10.82
C SER A 187 -12.24 14.75 12.08
N SER A 188 -12.18 15.71 12.99
CA SER A 188 -11.57 15.54 14.31
C SER A 188 -12.63 15.14 15.33
N GLU A 189 -12.36 14.08 16.08
CA GLU A 189 -13.11 13.71 17.26
C GLU A 189 -12.47 14.44 18.46
N ILE A 190 -13.21 15.37 19.07
CA ILE A 190 -12.75 16.15 20.23
C ILE A 190 -13.55 15.69 21.44
N LEU A 191 -12.86 15.28 22.50
CA LEU A 191 -13.45 14.80 23.75
C LEU A 191 -13.53 15.95 24.75
N ALA A 192 -14.75 16.36 25.09
CA ALA A 192 -14.99 17.35 26.14
C ALA A 192 -15.07 16.68 27.52
N GLY A 193 -14.44 17.29 28.53
CA GLY A 193 -14.52 16.82 29.92
C GLY A 193 -13.86 15.46 30.18
N TYR A 194 -12.81 15.13 29.42
CA TYR A 194 -12.12 13.86 29.52
C TYR A 194 -11.45 13.68 30.89
N THR A 195 -11.67 12.53 31.52
CA THR A 195 -10.99 12.15 32.77
C THR A 195 -10.00 11.03 32.46
N GLU A 196 -8.71 11.27 32.69
CA GLU A 196 -7.69 10.28 32.37
C GLU A 196 -7.77 9.11 33.38
N PRO A 197 -7.90 7.85 32.91
CA PRO A 197 -8.23 6.73 33.78
C PRO A 197 -7.22 6.47 34.91
N SER A 198 -5.92 6.65 34.65
CA SER A 198 -4.84 6.31 35.60
C SER A 198 -4.63 7.38 36.67
N THR A 199 -4.61 8.66 36.30
CA THR A 199 -4.34 9.80 37.19
C THR A 199 -5.60 10.44 37.75
N LYS A 200 -6.78 10.16 37.16
CA LYS A 200 -8.06 10.83 37.44
C LYS A 200 -8.06 12.33 37.17
N LYS A 201 -7.00 12.86 36.52
CA LYS A 201 -6.93 14.27 36.11
C LYS A 201 -8.01 14.54 35.05
N LYS A 202 -8.70 15.67 35.20
CA LYS A 202 -9.74 16.13 34.27
C LYS A 202 -9.18 17.14 33.28
N TYR A 203 -9.57 16.98 32.02
CA TYR A 203 -9.21 17.85 30.92
C TYR A 203 -10.48 18.41 30.28
N ASN A 204 -10.50 19.72 30.03
CA ASN A 204 -11.67 20.37 29.47
C ASN A 204 -11.95 19.91 28.02
N LYS A 205 -10.89 19.79 27.22
CA LYS A 205 -10.91 19.28 25.85
C LYS A 205 -9.61 18.56 25.54
N VAL A 206 -9.69 17.41 24.87
CA VAL A 206 -8.58 16.61 24.30
C VAL A 206 -8.96 15.99 22.97
#